data_AF-A0A1F7PDB3-F1
#
_entry.id   AF-A0A1F7PDB3-F1
#
_cell.length_a   1.000
_cell.length_b   1.000
_cell.length_c   1.000
_cell.angle_alpha   90.00
_cell.angle_beta   90.00
_cell.angle_gamma   90.00
#
_symmetry.space_group_name_H-M   'P 1'
#
loop_
_entity.id
_entity.type
_entity.pdbx_description
1 polymer ?
#
loop_
_entity_poly.entity_id
_entity_poly.type
_entity_poly.pdbx_seq_one_letter_code
_entity_poly.pdbx_strand_id
1 'polypeptide(L)'
;MHDSLFGDLPGERLVAAPAQPLSAVELALRSNLALVQALLCRATTLRIELEGNTRTLIRQAKWRGLICTVAERSGTAGASLEVSGPFALFRNTRLYGRALGELVPLLAWCPRFRLRADCVFAGRRLSLQLATGDPIFPAGAPRRYDSRLEERFAREFRRLAPAWDVIREPEPISAGGTLIFPDFALQDRANPARRWLLEIMGFWTADYVARKLTLYRSAHLANLILCIDEDRNCADEDLPPEALVIKFRRRVDAAAVLRVAETAHGRPSRSDGPQSRFS
;
A
#
# COMPACT_ATOMS: atom_id res chain seq x y z
N MET A 1 28.27 40.00 15.31
CA MET A 1 28.72 38.59 15.45
C MET A 1 28.07 37.86 16.63
N HIS A 2 27.26 38.49 17.49
CA HIS A 2 26.60 37.81 18.61
C HIS A 2 25.29 37.08 18.21
N ASP A 3 24.61 37.51 17.13
CA ASP A 3 23.28 36.99 16.76
C ASP A 3 23.24 35.55 16.21
N SER A 4 24.40 34.90 16.06
CA SER A 4 24.49 33.52 15.54
C SER A 4 25.00 32.50 16.55
N LEU A 5 25.36 32.93 17.77
CA LEU A 5 25.99 32.03 18.75
C LEU A 5 25.03 30.95 19.28
N PHE A 6 23.72 31.22 19.24
CA PHE A 6 22.67 30.32 19.75
C PHE A 6 21.56 30.04 18.72
N GLY A 7 21.75 30.39 17.45
CA GLY A 7 20.68 30.30 16.43
C GLY A 7 20.19 28.86 16.14
N ASP A 8 20.92 27.84 16.59
CA ASP A 8 20.56 26.43 16.49
C ASP A 8 19.61 25.97 17.62
N LEU A 9 19.66 26.61 18.79
CA LEU A 9 18.83 26.31 19.94
C LEU A 9 17.35 26.65 19.66
N PRO A 10 16.40 25.70 19.83
CA PRO A 10 15.00 25.93 19.51
C PRO A 10 14.36 27.15 20.20
N GLY A 11 14.79 27.46 21.43
CA GLY A 11 14.28 28.59 22.22
C GLY A 11 14.81 29.96 21.77
N GLU A 12 15.94 29.99 21.07
CA GLU A 12 16.62 31.21 20.63
C GLU A 12 16.32 31.54 19.15
N ARG A 13 15.51 30.71 18.49
CA ARG A 13 15.08 30.96 17.11
C ARG A 13 14.12 32.13 17.07
N LEU A 14 14.52 33.17 16.35
CA LEU A 14 13.64 34.31 16.06
C LEU A 14 12.40 33.84 15.31
N VAL A 15 11.23 34.15 15.85
CA VAL A 15 9.95 33.83 15.22
C VAL A 15 9.67 34.86 14.14
N ALA A 16 9.66 34.42 12.88
CA ALA A 16 9.18 35.21 11.77
C ALA A 16 7.73 34.86 11.43
N ALA A 17 6.97 35.83 10.94
CA ALA A 17 5.65 35.57 10.39
C ALA A 17 5.77 34.56 9.22
N PRO A 18 4.82 33.62 9.07
CA PRO A 18 4.83 32.70 7.93
C PRO A 18 4.67 33.48 6.63
N ALA A 19 5.31 33.01 5.55
CA ALA A 19 5.26 33.65 4.23
C ALA A 19 3.82 33.78 3.69
N GLN A 20 2.91 32.92 4.13
CA GLN A 20 1.47 33.02 3.88
C GLN A 20 0.74 32.89 5.22
N PRO A 21 -0.07 33.89 5.61
CA PRO A 21 -0.85 33.82 6.85
C PRO A 21 -1.92 32.73 6.74
N LEU A 22 -2.08 31.95 7.81
CA LEU A 22 -3.16 30.96 7.91
C LEU A 22 -4.41 31.63 8.45
N SER A 23 -5.57 31.37 7.83
CA SER A 23 -6.85 31.74 8.43
C SER A 23 -7.13 30.88 9.66
N ALA A 24 -7.98 31.36 10.57
CA ALA A 24 -8.40 30.58 11.74
C ALA A 24 -9.04 29.23 11.34
N VAL A 25 -9.80 29.22 10.24
CA VAL A 25 -10.42 28.00 9.69
C VAL A 25 -9.35 27.01 9.21
N GLU A 26 -8.37 27.48 8.44
CA GLU A 26 -7.30 26.60 7.94
C GLU A 26 -6.45 26.05 9.10
N LEU A 27 -6.17 26.86 10.11
CA LEU A 27 -5.47 26.42 11.31
C LEU A 27 -6.27 25.34 12.06
N ALA A 28 -7.58 25.49 12.20
CA ALA A 28 -8.45 24.50 12.82
C ALA A 28 -8.45 23.17 12.04
N LEU A 29 -8.62 23.21 10.71
CA LEU A 29 -8.60 22.01 9.85
C LEU A 29 -7.26 21.26 9.95
N ARG A 30 -6.14 21.98 9.89
CA ARG A 30 -4.80 21.37 10.03
C ARG A 30 -4.56 20.79 11.43
N SER A 31 -5.07 21.46 12.46
CA SER A 31 -4.98 20.97 13.84
C SER A 31 -5.77 19.68 14.00
N ASN A 32 -7.00 19.62 13.47
CA ASN A 32 -7.82 18.40 13.49
C ASN A 32 -7.15 17.26 12.72
N LEU A 33 -6.58 17.53 11.54
CA LEU A 33 -5.81 16.54 10.79
C LEU A 33 -4.61 16.01 11.60
N ALA A 34 -3.86 16.90 12.24
CA ALA A 34 -2.70 16.53 13.05
C ALA A 34 -3.12 15.65 14.25
N LEU A 35 -4.24 15.95 14.91
CA LEU A 35 -4.80 15.13 15.99
C LEU A 35 -5.17 13.73 15.49
N VAL A 36 -5.87 13.64 14.36
CA VAL A 36 -6.20 12.37 13.70
C VAL A 36 -4.93 11.56 13.39
N GLN A 37 -3.94 12.18 12.77
CA GLN A 37 -2.68 11.51 12.43
C GLN A 37 -1.91 11.04 13.68
N ALA A 38 -1.93 11.83 14.76
CA ALA A 38 -1.32 11.47 16.04
C ALA A 38 -2.02 10.28 16.72
N LEU A 39 -3.34 10.16 16.56
CA LEU A 39 -4.11 9.00 17.03
C LEU A 39 -3.85 7.77 16.15
N LEU A 40 -3.81 7.92 14.83
CA LEU A 40 -3.51 6.81 13.91
C LEU A 40 -2.09 6.26 14.08
N CYS A 41 -1.12 7.08 14.48
CA CYS A 41 0.20 6.61 14.90
C CYS A 41 0.14 5.60 16.06
N ARG A 42 -1.00 5.53 16.77
CA ARG A 42 -1.27 4.63 17.90
C ARG A 42 -2.39 3.63 17.63
N ALA A 43 -2.75 3.44 16.36
CA ALA A 43 -3.76 2.47 15.98
C ALA A 43 -3.20 1.04 16.02
N THR A 44 -4.01 0.08 16.44
CA THR A 44 -3.76 -1.36 16.25
C THR A 44 -4.34 -1.85 14.92
N THR A 45 -5.47 -1.28 14.53
CA THR A 45 -6.26 -1.67 13.35
C THR A 45 -6.96 -0.45 12.78
N LEU A 46 -7.05 -0.39 11.45
CA LEU A 46 -7.77 0.65 10.72
C LEU A 46 -8.66 0.00 9.67
N ARG A 47 -9.93 0.37 9.62
CA ARG A 47 -10.88 -0.03 8.58
C ARG A 47 -11.42 1.21 7.87
N ILE A 48 -11.41 1.18 6.55
CA ILE A 48 -11.92 2.25 5.71
C ILE A 48 -12.92 1.67 4.72
N GLU A 49 -14.18 2.07 4.86
CA GLU A 49 -15.22 1.81 3.86
C GLU A 49 -15.23 2.96 2.85
N LEU A 50 -15.22 2.62 1.57
CA LEU A 50 -15.05 3.59 0.49
C LEU A 50 -16.15 3.39 -0.57
N GLU A 51 -16.67 4.51 -1.09
CA GLU A 51 -17.53 4.53 -2.27
C GLU A 51 -17.04 5.61 -3.23
N GLY A 52 -16.77 5.21 -4.48
CA GLY A 52 -16.16 6.07 -5.50
C GLY A 52 -14.66 6.32 -5.29
N ASN A 53 -13.92 6.41 -6.41
CA ASN A 53 -12.47 6.62 -6.43
C ASN A 53 -11.65 5.62 -5.56
N THR A 54 -12.23 4.44 -5.28
CA THR A 54 -11.70 3.45 -4.32
C THR A 54 -10.34 2.90 -4.75
N ARG A 55 -10.21 2.57 -6.04
CA ARG A 55 -8.99 2.03 -6.65
C ARG A 55 -7.80 2.97 -6.44
N THR A 56 -8.00 4.28 -6.61
CA THR A 56 -6.94 5.29 -6.45
C THR A 56 -6.43 5.29 -5.01
N LEU A 57 -7.32 5.29 -4.01
CA LEU A 57 -6.91 5.27 -2.61
C LEU A 57 -6.18 3.97 -2.24
N ILE A 58 -6.68 2.83 -2.71
CA ILE A 58 -6.05 1.53 -2.46
C ILE A 58 -4.63 1.51 -3.04
N ARG A 59 -4.43 1.98 -4.27
CA ARG A 59 -3.10 2.10 -4.89
C ARG A 59 -2.19 3.00 -4.08
N GLN A 60 -2.70 4.13 -3.59
CA GLN A 60 -1.95 5.04 -2.71
C GLN A 60 -1.54 4.41 -1.37
N ALA A 61 -2.35 3.49 -0.83
CA ALA A 61 -1.98 2.70 0.35
C ALA A 61 -0.87 1.70 0.03
N LYS A 62 -0.99 0.98 -1.10
CA LYS A 62 0.03 0.04 -1.56
C LYS A 62 1.37 0.71 -1.85
N TRP A 63 1.36 1.88 -2.51
CA TRP A 63 2.57 2.64 -2.81
C TRP A 63 3.29 3.16 -1.57
N ARG A 64 2.54 3.45 -0.51
CA ARG A 64 3.11 3.77 0.80
C ARG A 64 3.65 2.54 1.53
N GLY A 65 3.50 1.36 0.93
CA GLY A 65 3.96 0.08 1.45
C GLY A 65 3.10 -0.44 2.59
N LEU A 66 1.89 0.06 2.80
CA LEU A 66 1.08 -0.30 3.96
C LEU A 66 0.64 -1.78 3.90
N ILE A 67 0.55 -2.40 5.08
CA ILE A 67 0.07 -3.77 5.24
C ILE A 67 -1.45 -3.71 5.22
N CYS A 68 -2.04 -4.04 4.08
CA CYS A 68 -3.48 -3.96 3.90
C CYS A 68 -4.09 -5.14 3.15
N THR A 69 -5.38 -5.35 3.40
CA THR A 69 -6.27 -6.29 2.73
C THR A 69 -7.48 -5.53 2.20
N VAL A 70 -7.94 -5.89 1.00
CA VAL A 70 -9.08 -5.22 0.36
C VAL A 70 -10.20 -6.23 0.16
N ALA A 71 -11.38 -5.96 0.72
CA ALA A 71 -12.58 -6.74 0.46
C ALA A 71 -13.51 -6.02 -0.52
N GLU A 72 -14.16 -6.78 -1.40
CA GLU A 72 -15.28 -6.27 -2.21
C GLU A 72 -16.48 -6.03 -1.29
N ARG A 73 -17.21 -4.92 -1.50
CA ARG A 73 -18.49 -4.72 -0.82
C ARG A 73 -19.63 -5.22 -1.70
N SER A 74 -20.25 -6.34 -1.31
CA SER A 74 -21.42 -6.89 -1.99
C SER A 74 -22.54 -5.85 -2.11
N GLY A 75 -23.13 -5.73 -3.31
CA GLY A 75 -24.29 -4.87 -3.57
C GLY A 75 -24.01 -3.37 -3.71
N THR A 76 -22.75 -2.93 -3.70
CA THR A 76 -22.37 -1.52 -3.93
C THR A 76 -21.10 -1.43 -4.77
N ALA A 77 -20.89 -0.34 -5.52
CA ALA A 77 -19.62 -0.05 -6.21
C ALA A 77 -18.54 0.45 -5.22
N GLY A 78 -18.41 -0.22 -4.07
CA GLY A 78 -17.55 0.16 -2.95
C GLY A 78 -16.54 -0.93 -2.60
N ALA A 79 -15.54 -0.54 -1.82
CA ALA A 79 -14.53 -1.47 -1.28
C ALA A 79 -14.35 -1.21 0.22
N SER A 80 -13.94 -2.24 0.95
CA SER A 80 -13.47 -2.12 2.33
C SER A 80 -11.97 -2.36 2.35
N LEU A 81 -11.21 -1.40 2.89
CA LEU A 81 -9.77 -1.49 3.07
C LEU A 81 -9.50 -1.68 4.56
N GLU A 82 -8.94 -2.84 4.93
CA GLU A 82 -8.42 -3.09 6.26
C GLU A 82 -6.90 -2.93 6.23
N VAL A 83 -6.37 -2.11 7.15
CA VAL A 83 -4.94 -1.81 7.26
C VAL A 83 -4.49 -2.14 8.68
N SER A 84 -3.41 -2.90 8.82
CA SER A 84 -2.78 -3.11 10.12
C SER A 84 -2.30 -1.77 10.67
N GLY A 85 -2.53 -1.52 11.96
CA GLY A 85 -2.09 -0.29 12.62
C GLY A 85 -0.64 -0.38 13.10
N PRO A 86 0.05 0.76 13.36
CA PRO A 86 1.46 0.77 13.74
C PRO A 86 1.74 0.04 15.05
N PHE A 87 0.75 -0.05 15.96
CA PHE A 87 0.89 -0.74 17.24
C PHE A 87 0.73 -2.25 17.13
N ALA A 88 0.31 -2.77 15.97
CA ALA A 88 0.36 -4.20 15.68
C ALA A 88 1.74 -4.65 15.16
N LEU A 89 2.70 -3.73 15.06
CA LEU A 89 4.02 -3.97 14.48
C LEU A 89 5.11 -3.82 15.55
N PHE A 90 6.20 -4.58 15.41
CA PHE A 90 7.33 -4.57 16.36
C PHE A 90 8.44 -3.60 15.94
N ARG A 91 8.65 -3.43 14.63
CA ARG A 91 9.67 -2.54 14.04
C ARG A 91 9.03 -1.48 13.14
N ASN A 92 9.79 -0.43 12.83
CA ASN A 92 9.41 0.60 11.87
C ASN A 92 8.09 1.34 12.17
N THR A 93 7.57 1.25 13.40
CA THR A 93 6.25 1.76 13.81
C THR A 93 6.06 3.25 13.54
N ARG A 94 7.11 4.09 13.74
CA ARG A 94 7.06 5.53 13.43
C ARG A 94 6.95 5.82 11.94
N LEU A 95 7.76 5.14 11.11
CA LEU A 95 7.72 5.30 9.64
C LEU A 95 6.38 4.81 9.09
N TYR A 96 5.91 3.67 9.59
CA TYR A 96 4.61 3.09 9.23
C TYR A 96 3.45 4.00 9.66
N GLY A 97 3.48 4.53 10.88
CA GLY A 97 2.47 5.47 11.38
C GLY A 97 2.37 6.75 10.56
N ARG A 98 3.50 7.30 10.12
CA ARG A 98 3.52 8.43 9.19
C ARG A 98 2.86 8.05 7.85
N ALA A 99 3.27 6.93 7.26
CA ALA A 99 2.69 6.44 6.01
C ALA A 99 1.16 6.24 6.12
N LEU A 100 0.69 5.70 7.25
CA LEU A 100 -0.73 5.54 7.54
C LEU A 100 -1.46 6.89 7.65
N GLY A 101 -0.90 7.84 8.40
CA GLY A 101 -1.47 9.18 8.57
C GLY A 101 -1.54 9.97 7.26
N GLU A 102 -0.62 9.73 6.33
CA GLU A 102 -0.60 10.34 4.99
C GLU A 102 -1.71 9.81 4.06
N LEU A 103 -2.41 8.72 4.42
CA LEU A 103 -3.63 8.31 3.73
C LEU A 103 -4.82 9.22 4.02
N VAL A 104 -4.89 9.79 5.23
CA VAL A 104 -6.08 10.51 5.68
C VAL A 104 -6.46 11.62 4.71
N PRO A 105 -5.57 12.54 4.28
CA PRO A 105 -5.97 13.61 3.36
C PRO A 105 -6.53 13.12 2.02
N LEU A 106 -6.21 11.89 1.60
CA LEU A 106 -6.71 11.31 0.36
C LEU A 106 -8.20 10.92 0.45
N LEU A 107 -8.74 10.75 1.65
CA LEU A 107 -10.16 10.44 1.86
C LEU A 107 -11.09 11.55 1.38
N ALA A 108 -10.61 12.80 1.32
CA ALA A 108 -11.33 13.92 0.71
C ALA A 108 -11.69 13.69 -0.77
N TRP A 109 -11.02 12.74 -1.43
CA TRP A 109 -11.18 12.43 -2.85
C TRP A 109 -12.10 11.25 -3.10
N CYS A 110 -12.68 10.69 -2.03
CA CYS A 110 -13.70 9.67 -2.09
C CYS A 110 -15.07 10.34 -1.85
N PRO A 111 -16.03 10.21 -2.78
CA PRO A 111 -17.39 10.74 -2.60
C PRO A 111 -18.02 10.37 -1.26
N ARG A 112 -17.82 9.13 -0.81
CA ARG A 112 -18.17 8.71 0.55
C ARG A 112 -17.08 7.84 1.15
N PHE A 113 -16.81 8.06 2.43
CA PHE A 113 -15.95 7.21 3.22
C PHE A 113 -16.44 7.11 4.67
N ARG A 114 -16.08 6.00 5.31
CA ARG A 114 -16.08 5.86 6.77
C ARG A 114 -14.78 5.22 7.19
N LEU A 115 -14.07 5.86 8.12
CA LEU A 115 -12.86 5.35 8.72
C LEU A 115 -13.13 5.05 10.18
N ARG A 116 -12.72 3.86 10.63
CA ARG A 116 -12.71 3.46 12.03
C ARG A 116 -11.34 2.92 12.40
N ALA A 117 -10.76 3.44 13.47
CA ALA A 117 -9.49 2.96 14.00
C ALA A 117 -9.63 2.59 15.47
N ASP A 118 -9.07 1.44 15.84
CA ASP A 118 -8.89 1.08 17.24
C ASP A 118 -7.51 1.55 17.67
N CYS A 119 -7.45 2.42 18.69
CA CYS A 119 -6.24 3.08 19.13
C CYS A 119 -5.96 2.78 20.61
N VAL A 120 -4.68 2.85 20.99
CA VAL A 120 -4.26 2.77 22.40
C VAL A 120 -3.53 4.06 22.78
N PHE A 121 -4.08 4.81 23.74
CA PHE A 121 -3.48 6.05 24.23
C PHE A 121 -3.37 6.01 25.75
N ALA A 122 -2.15 6.17 26.27
CA ALA A 122 -1.85 6.10 27.71
C ALA A 122 -2.45 4.85 28.39
N GLY A 123 -2.35 3.68 27.73
CA GLY A 123 -2.89 2.41 28.22
C GLY A 123 -4.41 2.23 28.05
N ARG A 124 -5.13 3.24 27.57
CA ARG A 124 -6.59 3.17 27.35
C ARG A 124 -6.91 2.88 25.90
N ARG A 125 -7.88 2.00 25.66
CA ARG A 125 -8.45 1.75 24.32
C ARG A 125 -9.39 2.88 23.94
N LEU A 126 -9.23 3.40 22.74
CA LEU A 126 -10.04 4.47 22.15
C LEU A 126 -10.47 4.04 20.75
N SER A 127 -11.65 4.50 20.32
CA SER A 127 -12.09 4.36 18.92
C SER A 127 -12.08 5.73 18.26
N LEU A 128 -11.32 5.86 17.18
CA LEU A 128 -11.39 7.02 16.29
C LEU A 128 -12.36 6.71 15.16
N GLN A 129 -13.32 7.59 14.92
CA GLN A 129 -14.26 7.49 13.81
C GLN A 129 -14.20 8.77 13.00
N LEU A 130 -14.14 8.62 11.67
CA LEU A 130 -14.24 9.72 10.72
C LEU A 130 -15.18 9.34 9.58
N ALA A 131 -15.90 10.32 9.06
CA ALA A 131 -16.81 10.17 7.94
C ALA A 131 -16.73 11.37 7.00
N THR A 132 -17.33 11.21 5.82
CA THR A 132 -17.49 12.31 4.87
C THR A 132 -18.18 13.51 5.52
N GLY A 133 -17.58 14.69 5.36
CA GLY A 133 -18.05 15.95 5.95
C GLY A 133 -17.30 16.39 7.21
N ASP A 134 -16.48 15.51 7.81
CA ASP A 134 -15.70 15.90 8.99
C ASP A 134 -14.67 17.00 8.66
N PRO A 135 -14.45 17.97 9.58
CA PRO A 135 -13.61 19.14 9.35
C PRO A 135 -12.11 18.82 9.55
N ILE A 136 -11.57 17.93 8.73
CA ILE A 136 -10.18 17.42 8.85
C ILE A 136 -9.35 17.59 7.57
N PHE A 137 -9.93 18.13 6.50
CA PHE A 137 -9.30 18.21 5.19
C PHE A 137 -8.91 19.66 4.88
N PRO A 138 -7.64 20.07 5.11
CA PRO A 138 -7.17 21.35 4.60
C PRO A 138 -7.31 21.38 3.08
N ALA A 139 -7.64 22.55 2.51
CA ALA A 139 -7.94 22.67 1.09
C ALA A 139 -6.70 22.36 0.23
N GLY A 140 -6.76 21.32 -0.60
CA GLY A 140 -5.72 21.03 -1.58
C GLY A 140 -5.83 19.65 -2.24
N ALA A 141 -5.57 19.60 -3.54
CA ALA A 141 -5.45 18.33 -4.25
C ALA A 141 -4.15 17.60 -3.89
N PRO A 142 -4.19 16.28 -3.66
CA PRO A 142 -3.01 15.51 -3.38
C PRO A 142 -2.10 15.57 -4.60
N ARG A 143 -0.81 15.73 -4.33
CA ARG A 143 0.20 15.56 -5.37
C ARG A 143 0.12 14.11 -5.86
N ARG A 144 -0.08 13.94 -7.17
CA ARG A 144 0.05 12.63 -7.85
C ARG A 144 1.52 12.21 -7.74
N TYR A 145 1.86 11.44 -6.73
CA TYR A 145 3.18 10.80 -6.67
C TYR A 145 3.07 9.39 -7.21
N ASP A 146 3.83 9.18 -8.29
CA ASP A 146 4.31 7.91 -8.77
C ASP A 146 5.40 7.40 -7.79
N SER A 147 5.36 6.12 -7.45
CA SER A 147 6.45 5.48 -6.72
C SER A 147 7.69 5.47 -7.62
N ARG A 148 8.69 6.31 -7.33
CA ARG A 148 9.98 6.35 -8.05
C ARG A 148 10.61 4.94 -8.20
N LEU A 149 10.32 4.04 -7.25
CA LEU A 149 10.75 2.64 -7.29
C LEU A 149 10.10 1.88 -8.44
N GLU A 150 8.79 2.01 -8.60
CA GLU A 150 8.01 1.37 -9.67
C GLU A 150 8.37 1.91 -11.05
N GLU A 151 8.44 3.23 -11.18
CA GLU A 151 8.83 3.88 -12.43
C GLU A 151 10.22 3.41 -12.88
N ARG A 152 11.17 3.35 -11.93
CA ARG A 152 12.51 2.84 -12.16
C ARG A 152 12.48 1.38 -12.61
N PHE A 153 11.78 0.51 -11.89
CA PHE A 153 11.66 -0.90 -12.25
C PHE A 153 11.09 -1.07 -13.67
N ALA A 154 9.99 -0.37 -13.98
CA ALA A 154 9.35 -0.46 -15.29
C ALA A 154 10.31 -0.06 -16.43
N ARG A 155 11.05 1.04 -16.24
CA ARG A 155 12.04 1.52 -17.21
C ARG A 155 13.17 0.52 -17.42
N GLU A 156 13.73 -0.01 -16.33
CA GLU A 156 14.83 -0.95 -16.38
C GLU A 156 14.42 -2.29 -16.99
N PHE A 157 13.23 -2.80 -16.63
CA PHE A 157 12.69 -4.04 -17.18
C PHE A 157 12.45 -3.92 -18.68
N ARG A 158 11.82 -2.83 -19.16
CA ARG A 158 11.61 -2.60 -20.60
C ARG A 158 12.91 -2.55 -21.39
N ARG A 159 13.98 -1.99 -20.81
CA ARG A 159 15.29 -1.95 -21.45
C ARG A 159 15.93 -3.35 -21.52
N LEU A 160 15.79 -4.13 -20.46
CA LEU A 160 16.39 -5.46 -20.35
C LEU A 160 15.65 -6.50 -21.21
N ALA A 161 14.31 -6.42 -21.27
CA ALA A 161 13.43 -7.41 -21.86
C ALA A 161 12.50 -6.78 -22.91
N PRO A 162 13.01 -6.34 -24.07
CA PRO A 162 12.20 -5.67 -25.10
C PRO A 162 11.13 -6.57 -25.75
N ALA A 163 11.24 -7.90 -25.57
CA ALA A 163 10.22 -8.87 -25.98
C ALA A 163 9.02 -8.94 -25.03
N TRP A 164 9.03 -8.20 -23.92
CA TRP A 164 7.98 -8.22 -22.91
C TRP A 164 7.32 -6.85 -22.78
N ASP A 165 6.00 -6.85 -22.65
CA ASP A 165 5.23 -5.68 -22.26
C ASP A 165 5.15 -5.56 -20.73
N VAL A 166 5.33 -4.34 -20.23
CA VAL A 166 5.23 -4.00 -18.81
C VAL A 166 4.03 -3.09 -18.61
N ILE A 167 2.93 -3.71 -18.17
CA ILE A 167 1.67 -3.03 -17.86
C ILE A 167 1.73 -2.63 -16.39
N ARG A 168 1.64 -1.32 -16.14
CA ARG A 168 1.57 -0.78 -14.78
C ARG A 168 0.15 -0.81 -14.27
N GLU A 169 -0.01 -1.07 -12.98
CA GLU A 169 -1.27 -1.05 -12.27
C GLU A 169 -2.40 -1.80 -13.04
N PRO A 170 -2.21 -3.09 -13.34
CA PRO A 170 -3.21 -3.89 -14.06
C PRO A 170 -4.56 -3.93 -13.32
N GLU A 171 -5.58 -4.45 -14.00
CA GLU A 171 -6.90 -4.64 -13.39
C GLU A 171 -6.80 -5.52 -12.12
N PRO A 172 -7.56 -5.18 -11.06
CA PRO A 172 -7.61 -5.99 -9.84
C PRO A 172 -8.17 -7.39 -10.11
N ILE A 173 -7.77 -8.35 -9.28
CA ILE A 173 -8.17 -9.75 -9.40
C ILE A 173 -9.00 -10.12 -8.17
N SER A 174 -10.21 -10.62 -8.40
CA SER A 174 -11.09 -11.12 -7.34
C SER A 174 -10.63 -12.50 -6.87
N ALA A 175 -10.53 -12.68 -5.56
CA ALA A 175 -10.08 -13.89 -4.89
C ALA A 175 -10.89 -14.10 -3.60
N GLY A 176 -11.97 -14.91 -3.68
CA GLY A 176 -12.77 -15.28 -2.50
C GLY A 176 -13.35 -14.07 -1.74
N GLY A 177 -13.87 -13.06 -2.44
CA GLY A 177 -14.40 -11.82 -1.84
C GLY A 177 -13.32 -10.79 -1.46
N THR A 178 -12.04 -11.12 -1.65
CA THR A 178 -10.91 -10.20 -1.51
C THR A 178 -10.46 -9.73 -2.90
N LEU A 179 -9.93 -8.52 -3.00
CA LEU A 179 -9.30 -8.00 -4.20
C LEU A 179 -7.77 -7.99 -4.07
N ILE A 180 -7.11 -8.50 -5.11
CA ILE A 180 -5.66 -8.46 -5.27
C ILE A 180 -5.34 -7.36 -6.28
N PHE A 181 -4.39 -6.49 -5.92
CA PHE A 181 -3.94 -5.40 -6.78
C PHE A 181 -2.45 -5.61 -7.10
N PRO A 182 -2.09 -6.30 -8.18
CA PRO A 182 -0.70 -6.36 -8.62
C PRO A 182 -0.19 -4.97 -9.01
N ASP A 183 1.11 -4.72 -8.87
CA ASP A 183 1.71 -3.44 -9.28
C ASP A 183 2.07 -3.47 -10.77
N PHE A 184 2.42 -4.66 -11.29
CA PHE A 184 2.69 -4.88 -12.70
C PHE A 184 2.10 -6.18 -13.23
N ALA A 185 1.79 -6.18 -14.53
CA ALA A 185 1.70 -7.39 -15.33
C ALA A 185 2.80 -7.35 -16.40
N LEU A 186 3.58 -8.44 -16.45
CA LEU A 186 4.63 -8.69 -17.42
C LEU A 186 4.08 -9.68 -18.45
N GLN A 187 3.97 -9.27 -19.70
CA GLN A 187 3.37 -10.07 -20.76
C GLN A 187 4.40 -10.34 -21.85
N ASP A 188 4.69 -11.61 -22.13
CA ASP A 188 5.49 -11.95 -23.31
C ASP A 188 4.69 -11.62 -24.58
N ARG A 189 5.31 -10.88 -25.50
CA ARG A 189 4.73 -10.50 -26.79
C ARG A 189 4.56 -11.69 -27.73
N ALA A 190 5.44 -12.68 -27.64
CA ALA A 190 5.42 -13.86 -28.51
C ALA A 190 4.48 -14.95 -27.97
N ASN A 191 4.21 -14.99 -26.67
CA ASN A 191 3.39 -16.01 -26.04
C ASN A 191 2.39 -15.41 -25.03
N PRO A 192 1.12 -15.25 -25.42
CA PRO A 192 0.06 -14.75 -24.54
C PRO A 192 -0.11 -15.56 -23.23
N ALA A 193 0.18 -16.86 -23.25
CA ALA A 193 0.08 -17.71 -22.06
C ALA A 193 1.19 -17.43 -21.03
N ARG A 194 2.28 -16.76 -21.44
CA ARG A 194 3.39 -16.39 -20.54
C ARG A 194 3.19 -14.97 -20.00
N ARG A 195 2.23 -14.87 -19.08
CA ARG A 195 1.93 -13.67 -18.31
C ARG A 195 2.36 -13.86 -16.86
N TRP A 196 2.99 -12.85 -16.27
CA TRP A 196 3.36 -12.83 -14.86
C TRP A 196 2.82 -11.58 -14.18
N LEU A 197 2.35 -11.74 -12.96
CA LEU A 197 1.98 -10.64 -12.07
C LEU A 197 3.15 -10.37 -11.13
N LEU A 198 3.36 -9.11 -10.81
CA LEU A 198 4.39 -8.70 -9.86
C LEU A 198 3.81 -7.73 -8.86
N GLU A 199 4.13 -7.97 -7.59
CA GLU A 199 3.78 -7.09 -6.48
C GLU A 199 5.02 -6.73 -5.69
N ILE A 200 5.23 -5.43 -5.50
CA ILE A 200 6.28 -4.85 -4.69
C ILE A 200 5.70 -4.55 -3.31
N MET A 201 6.16 -5.26 -2.30
CA MET A 201 5.77 -5.05 -0.92
C MET A 201 6.77 -4.14 -0.21
N GLY A 202 6.27 -3.01 0.29
CA GLY A 202 6.99 -2.12 1.19
C GLY A 202 7.07 -2.72 2.58
N PHE A 203 6.24 -2.28 3.52
CA PHE A 203 6.19 -2.88 4.86
C PHE A 203 5.58 -4.27 4.83
N TRP A 204 6.15 -5.17 5.62
CA TRP A 204 5.70 -6.56 5.68
C TRP A 204 6.00 -7.21 7.03
N THR A 205 5.30 -8.30 7.33
CA THR A 205 5.60 -9.26 8.40
C THR A 205 5.54 -10.66 7.79
N ALA A 206 6.19 -11.65 8.40
CA ALA A 206 6.15 -13.03 7.89
C ALA A 206 4.71 -13.56 7.77
N ASP A 207 3.88 -13.28 8.78
CA ASP A 207 2.45 -13.61 8.81
C ASP A 207 1.67 -12.92 7.67
N TYR A 208 1.94 -11.64 7.39
CA TYR A 208 1.30 -10.95 6.26
C TYR A 208 1.66 -11.60 4.92
N VAL A 209 2.94 -11.92 4.72
CA VAL A 209 3.41 -12.60 3.51
C VAL A 209 2.77 -13.98 3.38
N ALA A 210 2.72 -14.75 4.47
CA ALA A 210 2.09 -16.07 4.49
C ALA A 210 0.59 -15.99 4.12
N ARG A 211 -0.16 -15.03 4.67
CA ARG A 211 -1.56 -14.80 4.31
C ARG A 211 -1.73 -14.46 2.84
N LYS A 212 -0.89 -13.59 2.28
CA LYS A 212 -0.94 -13.24 0.84
C LYS A 212 -0.66 -14.45 -0.05
N LEU A 213 0.34 -15.27 0.30
CA LEU A 213 0.64 -16.48 -0.46
C LEU A 213 -0.53 -17.47 -0.42
N THR A 214 -1.16 -17.66 0.75
CA THR A 214 -2.36 -18.49 0.88
C THR A 214 -3.50 -17.97 0.01
N LEU A 215 -3.74 -16.65 0.03
CA LEU A 215 -4.74 -16.01 -0.83
C LEU A 215 -4.45 -16.30 -2.32
N TYR A 216 -3.19 -16.20 -2.76
CA TYR A 216 -2.81 -16.43 -4.15
C TYR A 216 -2.96 -17.88 -4.58
N ARG A 217 -2.61 -18.82 -3.71
CA ARG A 217 -2.87 -20.24 -3.95
C ARG A 217 -4.37 -20.51 -4.09
N SER A 218 -5.20 -19.93 -3.22
CA SER A 218 -6.65 -20.08 -3.28
C SER A 218 -7.26 -19.46 -4.55
N ALA A 219 -6.66 -18.38 -5.06
CA ALA A 219 -7.01 -17.73 -6.30
C ALA A 219 -6.41 -18.40 -7.56
N HIS A 220 -5.69 -19.53 -7.40
CA HIS A 220 -5.01 -20.25 -8.49
C HIS A 220 -4.02 -19.37 -9.27
N LEU A 221 -3.45 -18.35 -8.62
CA LEU A 221 -2.46 -17.45 -9.20
C LEU A 221 -1.06 -18.07 -9.08
N ALA A 222 -0.73 -18.97 -10.00
CA ALA A 222 0.57 -19.66 -10.03
C ALA A 222 1.71 -18.78 -10.59
N ASN A 223 1.38 -17.65 -11.21
CA ASN A 223 2.27 -16.77 -11.95
C ASN A 223 2.42 -15.39 -11.29
N LEU A 224 2.59 -15.34 -9.97
CA LEU A 224 2.79 -14.10 -9.22
C LEU A 224 4.15 -14.09 -8.52
N ILE A 225 4.91 -13.02 -8.73
CA ILE A 225 6.22 -12.75 -8.11
C ILE A 225 6.03 -11.69 -7.02
N LEU A 226 6.52 -11.98 -5.81
CA LEU A 226 6.56 -11.01 -4.71
C LEU A 226 7.95 -10.41 -4.58
N CYS A 227 8.07 -9.10 -4.72
CA CYS A 227 9.29 -8.36 -4.46
C CYS A 227 9.21 -7.73 -3.08
N ILE A 228 10.13 -8.04 -2.16
CA ILE A 228 10.05 -7.61 -0.76
C ILE A 228 11.21 -6.68 -0.40
N ASP A 229 10.88 -5.50 0.15
CA ASP A 229 11.87 -4.57 0.69
C ASP A 229 12.40 -5.07 2.04
N GLU A 230 13.64 -5.52 2.09
CA GLU A 230 14.25 -6.08 3.31
C GLU A 230 14.34 -5.05 4.44
N ASP A 231 14.53 -3.77 4.12
CA ASP A 231 14.68 -2.69 5.10
C ASP A 231 13.34 -2.34 5.79
N ARG A 232 12.22 -2.89 5.28
CA ARG A 232 10.86 -2.60 5.71
C ARG A 232 10.19 -3.75 6.46
N ASN A 233 10.97 -4.75 6.90
CA ASN A 233 10.44 -5.77 7.81
C ASN A 233 9.94 -5.12 9.12
N CYS A 234 8.72 -5.45 9.51
CA CYS A 234 8.04 -4.92 10.69
C CYS A 234 8.07 -5.90 11.88
N ALA A 235 8.68 -7.08 11.72
CA ALA A 235 8.79 -8.10 12.75
C ALA A 235 10.14 -8.85 12.67
N ASP A 236 10.36 -9.82 13.56
CA ASP A 236 11.65 -10.52 13.69
C ASP A 236 11.68 -11.87 12.97
N GLU A 237 10.56 -12.31 12.40
CA GLU A 237 10.44 -13.63 11.78
C GLU A 237 10.95 -13.67 10.32
N ASP A 238 11.48 -14.84 9.94
CA ASP A 238 11.91 -15.13 8.58
C ASP A 238 10.73 -15.36 7.62
N LEU A 239 11.00 -15.16 6.33
CA LEU A 239 10.04 -15.40 5.26
C LEU A 239 9.72 -16.89 5.11
N PRO A 240 8.47 -17.24 4.76
CA PRO A 240 8.11 -18.63 4.51
C PRO A 240 8.91 -19.21 3.33
N PRO A 241 9.45 -20.44 3.45
CA PRO A 241 10.44 -21.00 2.51
C PRO A 241 9.93 -21.31 1.09
N GLU A 242 8.62 -21.31 0.86
CA GLU A 242 7.99 -21.69 -0.43
C GLU A 242 7.52 -20.50 -1.28
N ALA A 243 7.84 -19.29 -0.88
CA ALA A 243 7.38 -18.09 -1.56
C ALA A 243 8.28 -17.78 -2.78
N LEU A 244 7.70 -17.58 -3.97
CA LEU A 244 8.41 -16.94 -5.09
C LEU A 244 8.67 -15.47 -4.75
N VAL A 245 9.67 -15.25 -3.90
CA VAL A 245 10.03 -13.96 -3.31
C VAL A 245 11.40 -13.53 -3.80
N ILE A 246 11.45 -12.33 -4.35
CA ILE A 246 12.69 -11.63 -4.69
C ILE A 246 12.89 -10.54 -3.64
N LYS A 247 13.86 -10.75 -2.76
CA LYS A 247 14.26 -9.73 -1.77
C LYS A 247 15.02 -8.61 -2.46
N PHE A 248 14.84 -7.38 -2.00
CA PHE A 248 15.58 -6.23 -2.49
C PHE A 248 15.82 -5.19 -1.41
N ARG A 249 16.78 -4.30 -1.66
CA ARG A 249 16.99 -3.06 -0.89
C ARG A 249 17.02 -1.88 -1.83
N ARG A 250 16.15 -0.89 -1.61
CA ARG A 250 16.00 0.37 -2.39
C ARG A 250 15.67 0.24 -3.89
N ARG A 251 15.94 -0.89 -4.55
CA ARG A 251 15.70 -1.14 -5.98
C ARG A 251 15.39 -2.61 -6.22
N VAL A 252 14.29 -2.89 -6.94
CA VAL A 252 13.98 -4.23 -7.44
C VAL A 252 14.92 -4.64 -8.57
N ASP A 253 15.52 -5.83 -8.49
CA ASP A 253 16.36 -6.39 -9.55
C ASP A 253 15.50 -6.91 -10.72
N ALA A 254 15.40 -6.11 -11.78
CA ALA A 254 14.67 -6.48 -12.99
C ALA A 254 15.21 -7.75 -13.67
N ALA A 255 16.51 -8.04 -13.56
CA ALA A 255 17.10 -9.24 -14.13
C ALA A 255 16.74 -10.50 -13.34
N ALA A 256 16.65 -10.41 -12.01
CA ALA A 256 16.13 -11.50 -11.19
C ALA A 256 14.67 -11.81 -11.52
N VAL A 257 13.83 -10.78 -11.68
CA VAL A 257 12.43 -10.93 -12.08
C VAL A 257 12.33 -11.60 -13.45
N LEU A 258 13.11 -11.13 -14.43
CA LEU A 258 13.12 -11.71 -15.78
C LEU A 258 13.51 -13.18 -15.77
N ARG A 259 14.58 -13.55 -15.03
CA ARG A 259 14.99 -14.94 -14.88
C ARG A 259 13.85 -15.82 -14.35
N VAL A 260 13.13 -15.37 -13.32
CA VAL A 260 11.97 -16.13 -12.81
C VAL A 260 10.89 -16.27 -13.88
N ALA A 261 10.55 -15.18 -14.57
CA ALA A 261 9.52 -15.17 -15.60
C ALA A 261 9.85 -16.07 -16.82
N GLU A 262 11.13 -16.23 -17.14
CA GLU A 262 11.62 -17.10 -18.23
C GLU A 262 11.77 -18.57 -17.81
N THR A 263 12.33 -18.83 -16.62
CA THR A 263 12.70 -20.18 -16.16
C THR A 263 11.49 -20.98 -15.67
N ALA A 264 10.45 -20.31 -15.17
CA ALA A 264 9.21 -20.95 -14.77
C ALA A 264 8.36 -21.32 -16.01
N HIS A 265 8.82 -22.31 -16.77
CA HIS A 265 8.06 -22.97 -17.82
C HIS A 265 6.88 -23.75 -17.22
N GLY A 266 5.66 -23.34 -17.55
CA GLY A 266 4.45 -24.18 -17.61
C GLY A 266 4.16 -25.10 -16.41
N ARG A 267 3.56 -24.56 -15.33
CA ARG A 267 2.50 -25.33 -14.65
C ARG A 267 1.17 -24.86 -15.22
N PRO A 268 0.52 -25.61 -16.12
CA PRO A 268 -0.81 -25.25 -16.57
C PRO A 268 -1.74 -25.22 -15.34
N SER A 269 -2.46 -24.12 -15.18
CA SER A 269 -3.67 -24.11 -14.36
C SER A 269 -4.60 -25.17 -14.96
N ARG A 270 -4.77 -26.31 -14.29
CA ARG A 270 -5.82 -27.27 -14.65
C ARG A 270 -7.16 -26.61 -14.38
N SER A 271 -7.74 -26.02 -15.42
CA SER A 271 -9.17 -25.78 -15.49
C SER A 271 -9.83 -27.13 -15.79
N ASP A 272 -10.10 -27.94 -14.76
CA ASP A 272 -11.03 -29.05 -14.90
C ASP A 272 -12.46 -28.47 -14.93
N GLY A 273 -12.92 -28.15 -16.14
CA GLY A 273 -14.34 -28.03 -16.42
C GLY A 273 -14.96 -29.43 -16.43
N PRO A 274 -16.15 -29.64 -15.84
CA PRO A 274 -16.74 -30.96 -15.77
C PRO A 274 -17.14 -31.42 -17.18
N GLN A 275 -16.49 -32.48 -17.68
CA GLN A 275 -17.01 -33.24 -18.81
C GLN A 275 -18.20 -34.07 -18.33
N SER A 276 -19.41 -33.58 -18.57
CA SER A 276 -20.61 -34.41 -18.56
C SER A 276 -20.55 -35.38 -19.74
N ARG A 277 -20.20 -36.63 -19.44
CA ARG A 277 -20.50 -37.74 -20.35
C ARG A 277 -21.99 -38.02 -20.27
N PHE A 278 -22.68 -37.77 -21.38
CA PHE A 278 -23.97 -38.39 -21.65
C PHE A 278 -23.77 -39.90 -21.79
N SER A 279 -24.57 -40.66 -21.04
CA SER A 279 -25.03 -41.99 -21.36
C SER A 279 -26.50 -42.06 -20.97
#